data_AF-A0A960DWM7-F1
#
_entry.id   AF-A0A960DWM7-F1
#
_cell.length_a   1.000
_cell.length_b   1.000
_cell.length_c   1.000
_cell.angle_alpha   90.00
_cell.angle_beta   90.00
_cell.angle_gamma   90.00
#
_symmetry.space_group_name_H-M   'P 1'
#
loop_
_entity.id
_entity.type
_entity.pdbx_description
1 polymer ?
#
loop_
_entity_poly.entity_id
_entity_poly.type
_entity_poly.pdbx_seq_one_letter_code
_entity_poly.pdbx_strand_id
1 'polypeptide(L)'
;ALLAPLRRAARGWSEMEVIARALAVIDALEGGDVADARAATEDLRSFVAPFGRPALDAFVAFFDAMWAILAGDLARAAELSDAALAIGVEAHGDNAATAWAGQQLVVALGQGRIGELVDDVARLVDEQPLVPVWGMVLARALVGRGEEVEARAVAHRYLVDGGLSVHPRSVLRYLVAAMAAEVCWLTSDEVLAEHLVVELAPISHRVAVTGLAASCAGHLVRHHGLVLAVGGDLDGAADLLELAASTAAADGFGWAEAQSLADRAVVLRRRGGLGDAEDAAADDERAERLAAALGLELVRPAPSAS
;
A
#
# COMPACT_ATOMS: atom_id res chain seq x y z
N ALA A 1 44.81 8.53 -15.88
CA ALA A 1 44.21 8.12 -17.17
C ALA A 1 43.79 6.64 -17.19
N LEU A 2 44.67 5.68 -16.89
CA LEU A 2 44.38 4.23 -16.96
C LEU A 2 43.28 3.69 -16.01
N LEU A 3 43.03 4.35 -14.88
CA LEU A 3 41.99 3.93 -13.93
C LEU A 3 40.59 4.46 -14.26
N ALA A 4 40.46 5.43 -15.16
CA ALA A 4 39.16 6.04 -15.46
C ALA A 4 38.20 5.04 -16.18
N PRO A 5 38.65 4.25 -17.17
CA PRO A 5 37.82 3.21 -17.79
C PRO A 5 37.43 2.11 -16.79
N LEU A 6 38.36 1.65 -15.95
CA LEU A 6 38.11 0.64 -14.91
C LEU A 6 37.14 1.14 -13.83
N ARG A 7 37.30 2.39 -13.39
CA ARG A 7 36.35 3.03 -12.47
C ARG A 7 34.97 3.12 -13.11
N ARG A 8 34.87 3.50 -14.40
CA ARG A 8 33.61 3.58 -15.14
C ARG A 8 32.92 2.22 -15.29
N ALA A 9 33.68 1.17 -15.61
CA ALA A 9 33.17 -0.20 -15.64
C ALA A 9 32.69 -0.66 -14.25
N ALA A 10 33.48 -0.43 -13.21
CA ALA A 10 33.08 -0.76 -11.83
C ALA A 10 31.84 0.03 -11.35
N ARG A 11 31.56 1.23 -11.90
CA ARG A 11 30.31 1.97 -11.60
C ARG A 11 29.07 1.21 -12.07
N GLY A 12 29.08 0.70 -13.30
CA GLY A 12 27.92 -0.06 -13.82
C GLY A 12 27.66 -1.35 -13.04
N TRP A 13 28.71 -1.96 -12.47
CA TRP A 13 28.59 -3.16 -11.65
C TRP A 13 28.04 -2.82 -10.25
N SER A 14 28.46 -1.70 -9.66
CA SER A 14 27.88 -1.22 -8.40
C SER A 14 26.41 -0.83 -8.52
N GLU A 15 26.01 -0.20 -9.64
CA GLU A 15 24.61 0.17 -9.88
C GLU A 15 23.72 -1.06 -10.05
N MET A 16 24.19 -2.08 -10.78
CA MET A 16 23.47 -3.33 -10.94
C MET A 16 23.33 -4.09 -9.61
N GLU A 17 24.38 -4.11 -8.79
CA GLU A 17 24.34 -4.74 -7.46
C GLU A 17 23.37 -4.01 -6.51
N VAL A 18 23.31 -2.66 -6.56
CA VAL A 18 22.32 -1.88 -5.81
C VAL A 18 20.89 -2.22 -6.24
N ILE A 19 20.64 -2.32 -7.55
CA ILE A 19 19.32 -2.71 -8.07
C ILE A 19 18.97 -4.13 -7.62
N ALA A 20 19.90 -5.08 -7.72
CA ALA A 20 19.68 -6.46 -7.27
C ALA A 20 19.31 -6.53 -5.77
N ARG A 21 20.02 -5.77 -4.93
CA ARG A 21 19.75 -5.68 -3.49
C ARG A 21 18.43 -4.98 -3.18
N ALA A 22 18.10 -3.90 -3.89
CA ALA A 22 16.80 -3.25 -3.76
C ALA A 22 15.65 -4.21 -4.13
N LEU A 23 15.82 -4.99 -5.20
CA LEU A 23 14.85 -6.03 -5.59
C LEU A 23 14.75 -7.13 -4.54
N ALA A 24 15.83 -7.50 -3.86
CA ALA A 24 15.78 -8.47 -2.76
C ALA A 24 14.96 -7.97 -1.56
N VAL A 25 15.03 -6.67 -1.23
CA VAL A 25 14.15 -6.07 -0.21
C VAL A 25 12.68 -6.22 -0.62
N ILE A 26 12.36 -5.89 -1.87
CA ILE A 26 10.99 -5.93 -2.40
C ILE A 26 10.47 -7.36 -2.46
N ASP A 27 11.27 -8.31 -2.95
CA ASP A 27 10.88 -9.72 -3.08
C ASP A 27 10.56 -10.36 -1.72
N ALA A 28 11.43 -10.13 -0.73
CA ALA A 28 11.19 -10.59 0.63
C ALA A 28 9.94 -9.94 1.24
N LEU A 29 9.79 -8.62 1.08
CA LEU A 29 8.63 -7.92 1.63
C LEU A 29 7.33 -8.38 0.97
N GLU A 30 7.28 -8.43 -0.36
CA GLU A 30 6.16 -8.91 -1.16
C GLU A 30 5.78 -10.35 -0.75
N GLY A 31 6.77 -11.20 -0.47
CA GLY A 31 6.60 -12.56 0.05
C GLY A 31 5.98 -12.65 1.44
N GLY A 32 5.97 -11.56 2.21
CA GLY A 32 5.55 -11.53 3.62
C GLY A 32 6.69 -11.80 4.61
N ASP A 33 7.93 -11.94 4.14
CA ASP A 33 9.11 -12.21 4.96
C ASP A 33 9.70 -10.89 5.50
N VAL A 34 8.96 -10.22 6.40
CA VAL A 34 9.28 -8.86 6.88
C VAL A 34 10.65 -8.78 7.56
N ALA A 35 11.03 -9.83 8.31
CA ALA A 35 12.35 -9.90 8.93
C ALA A 35 13.50 -9.92 7.90
N ASP A 36 13.34 -10.72 6.84
CA ASP A 36 14.32 -10.83 5.76
C ASP A 36 14.37 -9.54 4.93
N ALA A 37 13.23 -8.89 4.69
CA ALA A 37 13.17 -7.59 4.04
C ALA A 37 13.92 -6.49 4.82
N ARG A 38 13.82 -6.49 6.16
CA ARG A 38 14.60 -5.58 7.01
C ARG A 38 16.10 -5.89 6.95
N ALA A 39 16.48 -7.17 7.01
CA ALA A 39 17.86 -7.59 6.88
C ALA A 39 18.45 -7.19 5.52
N ALA A 40 17.69 -7.38 4.43
CA ALA A 40 18.06 -6.96 3.09
C ALA A 40 18.20 -5.43 2.97
N THR A 41 17.38 -4.66 3.70
CA THR A 41 17.49 -3.19 3.74
C THR A 41 18.82 -2.77 4.38
N GLU A 42 19.22 -3.40 5.48
CA GLU A 42 20.51 -3.14 6.13
C GLU A 42 21.71 -3.58 5.27
N ASP A 43 21.58 -4.70 4.55
CA ASP A 43 22.59 -5.18 3.61
C ASP A 43 22.75 -4.23 2.40
N LEU A 44 21.64 -3.72 1.84
CA LEU A 44 21.66 -2.66 0.83
C LEU A 44 22.34 -1.40 1.37
N ARG A 45 21.95 -0.93 2.56
CA ARG A 45 22.52 0.27 3.19
C ARG A 45 24.02 0.14 3.40
N SER A 46 24.47 -1.00 3.93
CA SER A 46 25.88 -1.29 4.17
C SER A 46 26.69 -1.34 2.87
N PHE A 47 26.10 -1.86 1.79
CA PHE A 47 26.73 -1.88 0.47
C PHE A 47 26.83 -0.47 -0.15
N VAL A 48 25.80 0.36 0.01
CA VAL A 48 25.73 1.70 -0.58
C VAL A 48 26.64 2.71 0.13
N ALA A 49 26.70 2.66 1.47
CA ALA A 49 27.36 3.68 2.29
C ALA A 49 28.81 4.04 1.90
N PRO A 50 29.69 3.08 1.54
CA PRO A 50 31.07 3.40 1.15
C PRO A 50 31.20 4.20 -0.15
N PHE A 51 30.18 4.23 -1.01
CA PHE A 51 30.25 4.94 -2.29
C PHE A 51 30.06 6.45 -2.14
N GLY A 52 29.27 6.91 -1.17
CA GLY A 52 28.94 8.32 -0.95
C GLY A 52 28.37 8.99 -2.20
N ARG A 53 27.42 8.33 -2.88
CA ARG A 53 26.83 8.81 -4.13
C ARG A 53 25.33 9.02 -3.95
N PRO A 54 24.84 10.27 -4.08
CA PRO A 54 23.42 10.60 -3.96
C PRO A 54 22.49 9.65 -4.72
N ALA A 55 22.84 9.32 -5.97
CA ALA A 55 22.08 8.37 -6.80
C ALA A 55 21.83 7.00 -6.13
N LEU A 56 22.80 6.48 -5.39
CA LEU A 56 22.68 5.18 -4.72
C LEU A 56 22.01 5.34 -3.35
N ASP A 57 22.34 6.42 -2.64
CA ASP A 57 21.76 6.75 -1.33
C ASP A 57 20.24 6.95 -1.41
N ALA A 58 19.73 7.44 -2.55
CA ALA A 58 18.29 7.62 -2.80
C ALA A 58 17.49 6.32 -2.66
N PHE A 59 18.04 5.16 -3.04
CA PHE A 59 17.33 3.87 -2.87
C PHE A 59 17.05 3.59 -1.39
N VAL A 60 18.08 3.73 -0.55
CA VAL A 60 17.96 3.52 0.90
C VAL A 60 16.95 4.51 1.50
N ALA A 61 17.02 5.78 1.08
CA ALA A 61 16.10 6.81 1.57
C ALA A 61 14.63 6.50 1.25
N PHE A 62 14.31 5.99 0.05
CA PHE A 62 12.95 5.58 -0.28
C PHE A 62 12.48 4.36 0.54
N PHE A 63 13.37 3.40 0.82
CA PHE A 63 13.03 2.29 1.74
C PHE A 63 12.79 2.77 3.17
N ASP A 64 13.59 3.72 3.67
CA ASP A 64 13.38 4.29 5.00
C ASP A 64 12.00 4.97 5.10
N ALA A 65 11.58 5.71 4.05
CA ALA A 65 10.25 6.30 3.98
C ALA A 65 9.15 5.23 3.98
N MET A 66 9.30 4.16 3.20
CA MET A 66 8.33 3.04 3.17
C MET A 66 8.21 2.35 4.53
N TRP A 67 9.32 2.11 5.24
CA TRP A 67 9.26 1.52 6.58
C TRP A 67 8.54 2.43 7.58
N ALA A 68 8.72 3.75 7.48
CA ALA A 68 7.95 4.71 8.28
C ALA A 68 6.45 4.69 7.93
N ILE A 69 6.09 4.58 6.64
CA ILE A 69 4.69 4.39 6.20
C ILE A 69 4.07 3.15 6.84
N LEU A 70 4.75 2.01 6.73
CA LEU A 70 4.28 0.74 7.27
C LEU A 70 4.09 0.81 8.79
N ALA A 71 5.05 1.42 9.50
CA ALA A 71 4.96 1.65 10.93
C ALA A 71 3.82 2.61 11.34
N GLY A 72 3.29 3.40 10.40
CA GLY A 72 2.28 4.42 10.66
C GLY A 72 2.85 5.77 11.13
N ASP A 73 4.16 5.96 11.08
CA ASP A 73 4.79 7.27 11.35
C ASP A 73 4.73 8.15 10.09
N LEU A 74 3.53 8.65 9.81
CA LEU A 74 3.24 9.35 8.55
C LEU A 74 3.98 10.69 8.41
N ALA A 75 4.22 11.38 9.52
CA ALA A 75 5.01 12.61 9.52
C ALA A 75 6.46 12.31 9.12
N ARG A 76 7.07 11.29 9.74
CA ARG A 76 8.42 10.89 9.39
C ARG A 76 8.51 10.33 7.98
N ALA A 77 7.51 9.58 7.54
CA ALA A 77 7.43 9.07 6.18
C ALA A 77 7.47 10.18 5.13
N ALA A 78 6.65 11.23 5.32
CA ALA A 78 6.61 12.37 4.40
C ALA A 78 7.97 13.09 4.34
N GLU A 79 8.59 13.37 5.49
CA GLU A 79 9.91 14.00 5.54
C GLU A 79 10.99 13.16 4.84
N LEU A 80 10.98 11.84 5.07
CA LEU A 80 11.92 10.91 4.44
C LEU A 80 11.69 10.83 2.93
N SER A 81 10.44 10.82 2.48
CA SER A 81 10.10 10.81 1.06
C SER A 81 10.56 12.08 0.36
N ASP A 82 10.32 13.26 0.95
CA ASP A 82 10.79 14.55 0.43
C ASP A 82 12.33 14.59 0.33
N ALA A 83 13.02 14.09 1.37
CA ALA A 83 14.47 13.98 1.36
C ALA A 83 14.98 13.00 0.28
N ALA A 84 14.31 11.86 0.11
CA ALA A 84 14.64 10.88 -0.92
C ALA A 84 14.49 11.47 -2.33
N LEU A 85 13.42 12.25 -2.58
CA LEU A 85 13.22 12.96 -3.84
C LEU A 85 14.34 13.98 -4.10
N ALA A 86 14.67 14.81 -3.09
CA ALA A 86 15.71 15.84 -3.23
C ALA A 86 17.07 15.26 -3.63
N ILE A 87 17.39 14.04 -3.14
CA ILE A 87 18.62 13.31 -3.47
C ILE A 87 18.48 12.59 -4.82
N GLY A 88 17.31 12.01 -5.10
CA GLY A 88 17.09 11.11 -6.22
C GLY A 88 16.76 11.78 -7.55
N VAL A 89 16.20 13.00 -7.55
CA VAL A 89 15.66 13.64 -8.77
C VAL A 89 16.72 13.85 -9.85
N GLU A 90 17.95 14.21 -9.47
CA GLU A 90 19.03 14.43 -10.44
C GLU A 90 19.50 13.12 -11.09
N ALA A 91 19.40 11.99 -10.38
CA ALA A 91 19.93 10.70 -10.81
C ALA A 91 18.89 9.78 -11.47
N HIS A 92 17.65 9.80 -10.97
CA HIS A 92 16.58 8.87 -11.35
C HIS A 92 15.43 9.54 -12.08
N GLY A 93 15.43 10.88 -12.18
CA GLY A 93 14.43 11.66 -12.91
C GLY A 93 12.99 11.29 -12.48
N ASP A 94 12.15 11.00 -13.47
CA ASP A 94 10.73 10.72 -13.29
C ASP A 94 10.45 9.51 -12.38
N ASN A 95 11.39 8.56 -12.25
CA ASN A 95 11.22 7.42 -11.34
C ASN A 95 11.23 7.86 -9.87
N ALA A 96 12.08 8.81 -9.50
CA ALA A 96 12.11 9.35 -8.13
C ALA A 96 10.84 10.17 -7.85
N ALA A 97 10.38 10.97 -8.81
CA ALA A 97 9.14 11.73 -8.69
C ALA A 97 7.91 10.81 -8.57
N THR A 98 7.88 9.71 -9.31
CA THR A 98 6.83 8.68 -9.26
C THR A 98 6.82 7.97 -7.90
N ALA A 99 7.99 7.59 -7.39
CA ALA A 99 8.10 6.95 -6.08
C ALA A 99 7.65 7.89 -4.95
N TRP A 100 8.11 9.15 -4.98
CA TRP A 100 7.66 10.18 -4.07
C TRP A 100 6.15 10.39 -4.13
N ALA A 101 5.57 10.57 -5.32
CA ALA A 101 4.14 10.77 -5.48
C ALA A 101 3.33 9.60 -4.90
N GLY A 102 3.77 8.35 -5.15
CA GLY A 102 3.19 7.16 -4.56
C GLY A 102 3.22 7.17 -3.03
N GLN A 103 4.33 7.58 -2.41
CA GLN A 103 4.47 7.63 -0.96
C GLN A 103 3.61 8.73 -0.34
N GLN A 104 3.56 9.91 -0.98
CA GLN A 104 2.74 11.02 -0.50
C GLN A 104 1.24 10.72 -0.58
N LEU A 105 0.79 9.99 -1.62
CA LEU A 105 -0.60 9.54 -1.72
C LEU A 105 -0.96 8.56 -0.60
N VAL A 106 -0.05 7.66 -0.26
CA VAL A 106 -0.24 6.72 0.86
C VAL A 106 -0.24 7.44 2.21
N VAL A 107 0.61 8.46 2.40
CA VAL A 107 0.55 9.35 3.57
C VAL A 107 -0.79 10.08 3.64
N ALA A 108 -1.27 10.63 2.53
CA ALA A 108 -2.56 11.32 2.48
C ALA A 108 -3.74 10.38 2.77
N LEU A 109 -3.66 9.11 2.37
CA LEU A 109 -4.64 8.08 2.75
C LEU A 109 -4.68 7.89 4.27
N GLY A 110 -3.53 7.69 4.90
CA GLY A 110 -3.45 7.49 6.35
C GLY A 110 -3.88 8.71 7.16
N GLN A 111 -3.78 9.92 6.59
CA GLN A 111 -4.25 11.17 7.20
C GLN A 111 -5.72 11.51 6.89
N GLY A 112 -6.41 10.69 6.09
CA GLY A 112 -7.78 10.99 5.66
C GLY A 112 -7.90 12.16 4.67
N ARG A 113 -6.79 12.58 4.04
CA ARG A 113 -6.73 13.75 3.15
C ARG A 113 -6.68 13.41 1.66
N ILE A 114 -6.77 12.14 1.29
CA ILE A 114 -6.66 11.71 -0.12
C ILE A 114 -7.69 12.38 -1.04
N GLY A 115 -8.87 12.75 -0.53
CA GLY A 115 -9.91 13.45 -1.31
C GLY A 115 -9.51 14.87 -1.76
N GLU A 116 -8.54 15.48 -1.09
CA GLU A 116 -7.96 16.77 -1.50
C GLU A 116 -7.15 16.62 -2.79
N LEU A 117 -6.64 15.41 -3.09
CA LEU A 117 -5.69 15.15 -4.17
C LEU A 117 -6.31 14.60 -5.46
N VAL A 118 -7.65 14.49 -5.56
CA VAL A 118 -8.31 13.93 -6.76
C VAL A 118 -7.85 14.62 -8.04
N ASP A 119 -7.73 15.95 -8.04
CA ASP A 119 -7.38 16.70 -9.26
C ASP A 119 -5.91 16.43 -9.67
N ASP A 120 -5.01 16.31 -8.70
CA ASP A 120 -3.62 15.94 -8.93
C ASP A 120 -3.48 14.50 -9.44
N VAL A 121 -4.24 13.57 -8.86
CA VAL A 121 -4.23 12.16 -9.30
C VAL A 121 -4.87 12.01 -10.67
N ALA A 122 -5.93 12.76 -10.98
CA ALA A 122 -6.54 12.77 -12.31
C ALA A 122 -5.52 13.21 -13.38
N ARG A 123 -4.72 14.24 -13.07
CA ARG A 123 -3.62 14.66 -13.93
C ARG A 123 -2.56 13.56 -14.12
N LEU A 124 -2.23 12.80 -13.07
CA LEU A 124 -1.32 11.63 -13.19
C LEU A 124 -1.89 10.54 -14.10
N VAL A 125 -3.21 10.30 -14.05
CA VAL A 125 -3.88 9.36 -14.97
C VAL A 125 -3.74 9.82 -16.42
N ASP A 126 -3.94 11.11 -16.69
CA ASP A 126 -3.82 11.69 -18.03
C ASP A 126 -2.38 11.69 -18.55
N GLU A 127 -1.41 12.01 -17.68
CA GLU A 127 0.02 12.06 -18.01
C GLU A 127 0.63 10.65 -18.15
N GLN A 128 0.12 9.66 -17.41
CA GLN A 128 0.68 8.31 -17.33
C GLN A 128 -0.39 7.22 -17.51
N PRO A 129 -1.09 7.16 -18.66
CA PRO A 129 -2.24 6.27 -18.86
C PRO A 129 -1.89 4.77 -18.83
N LEU A 130 -0.60 4.42 -18.96
CA LEU A 130 -0.12 3.04 -18.89
C LEU A 130 0.22 2.57 -17.47
N VAL A 131 0.04 3.43 -16.46
CA VAL A 131 0.32 3.13 -15.05
C VAL A 131 -1.04 2.94 -14.33
N PRO A 132 -1.59 1.71 -14.31
CA PRO A 132 -2.98 1.47 -13.90
C PRO A 132 -3.27 1.83 -12.44
N VAL A 133 -2.23 1.89 -11.59
CA VAL A 133 -2.40 2.25 -10.18
C VAL A 133 -2.91 3.67 -9.98
N TRP A 134 -2.60 4.61 -10.88
CA TRP A 134 -3.13 5.97 -10.77
C TRP A 134 -4.65 6.02 -10.93
N GLY A 135 -5.21 5.19 -11.81
CA GLY A 135 -6.66 5.11 -11.95
C GLY A 135 -7.34 4.54 -10.70
N MET A 136 -6.73 3.53 -10.07
CA MET A 136 -7.30 2.96 -8.86
C MET A 136 -7.13 3.87 -7.63
N VAL A 137 -6.01 4.60 -7.55
CA VAL A 137 -5.83 5.65 -6.54
C VAL A 137 -6.80 6.81 -6.79
N LEU A 138 -7.10 7.16 -8.05
CA LEU A 138 -8.13 8.16 -8.38
C LEU A 138 -9.49 7.71 -7.86
N ALA A 139 -9.89 6.47 -8.12
CA ALA A 139 -11.13 5.91 -7.57
C ALA A 139 -11.16 6.03 -6.04
N ARG A 140 -10.06 5.68 -5.36
CA ARG A 140 -9.96 5.80 -3.90
C ARG A 140 -9.99 7.24 -3.38
N ALA A 141 -9.40 8.18 -4.12
CA ALA A 141 -9.45 9.61 -3.82
C ALA A 141 -10.87 10.17 -3.99
N LEU A 142 -11.58 9.77 -5.04
CA LEU A 142 -12.98 10.13 -5.27
C LEU A 142 -13.87 9.66 -4.12
N VAL A 143 -13.66 8.44 -3.60
CA VAL A 143 -14.33 8.00 -2.35
C VAL A 143 -14.04 8.95 -1.19
N GLY A 144 -12.77 9.34 -1.00
CA GLY A 144 -12.38 10.31 0.04
C GLY A 144 -12.99 11.71 -0.12
N ARG A 145 -13.39 12.08 -1.35
CA ARG A 145 -14.12 13.32 -1.66
C ARG A 145 -15.66 13.16 -1.55
N GLY A 146 -16.15 11.94 -1.35
CA GLY A 146 -17.59 11.63 -1.30
C GLY A 146 -18.24 11.39 -2.66
N GLU A 147 -17.45 11.17 -3.72
CA GLU A 147 -17.89 11.00 -5.11
C GLU A 147 -17.99 9.50 -5.49
N GLU A 148 -18.73 8.72 -4.70
CA GLU A 148 -18.76 7.25 -4.80
C GLU A 148 -19.20 6.71 -6.16
N VAL A 149 -20.15 7.37 -6.82
CA VAL A 149 -20.64 6.94 -8.15
C VAL A 149 -19.53 7.04 -9.19
N GLU A 150 -18.79 8.15 -9.21
CA GLU A 150 -17.66 8.33 -10.12
C GLU A 150 -16.50 7.41 -9.73
N ALA A 151 -16.26 7.21 -8.43
CA ALA A 151 -15.25 6.28 -7.94
C ALA A 151 -15.46 4.85 -8.48
N ARG A 152 -16.69 4.33 -8.40
CA ARG A 152 -17.05 3.02 -8.97
C ARG A 152 -16.86 3.00 -10.48
N ALA A 153 -17.33 4.03 -11.18
CA ALA A 153 -17.18 4.14 -12.63
C ALA A 153 -15.72 4.18 -13.09
N VAL A 154 -14.81 4.79 -12.31
CA VAL A 154 -13.36 4.76 -12.57
C VAL A 154 -12.80 3.36 -12.29
N ALA A 155 -13.10 2.77 -11.14
CA ALA A 155 -12.59 1.45 -10.76
C ALA A 155 -12.99 0.35 -11.76
N HIS A 156 -14.24 0.38 -12.25
CA HIS A 156 -14.76 -0.60 -13.21
C HIS A 156 -14.03 -0.59 -14.56
N ARG A 157 -13.37 0.51 -14.95
CA ARG A 157 -12.54 0.58 -16.19
C ARG A 157 -11.34 -0.37 -16.12
N TYR A 158 -10.95 -0.78 -14.91
CA TYR A 158 -9.83 -1.68 -14.66
C TYR A 158 -10.28 -3.12 -14.37
N LEU A 159 -11.52 -3.47 -14.67
CA LEU A 159 -12.00 -4.85 -14.63
C LEU A 159 -11.94 -5.49 -16.02
N VAL A 160 -11.66 -6.79 -16.03
CA VAL A 160 -11.79 -7.68 -17.19
C VAL A 160 -12.44 -8.97 -16.73
N ASP A 161 -12.90 -9.80 -17.67
CA ASP A 161 -13.44 -11.13 -17.38
C ASP A 161 -12.49 -11.92 -16.47
N GLY A 162 -12.91 -12.14 -15.21
CA GLY A 162 -12.16 -12.92 -14.22
C GLY A 162 -11.11 -12.16 -13.40
N GLY A 163 -11.10 -10.82 -13.39
CA GLY A 163 -10.28 -10.07 -12.42
C GLY A 163 -9.91 -8.65 -12.86
N LEU A 164 -8.68 -8.24 -12.55
CA LEU A 164 -8.15 -6.91 -12.85
C LEU A 164 -7.48 -6.84 -14.23
N SER A 165 -7.68 -5.73 -14.93
CA SER A 165 -7.02 -5.36 -16.19
C SER A 165 -5.57 -4.91 -15.94
N VAL A 166 -4.80 -5.75 -15.26
CA VAL A 166 -3.39 -5.51 -14.92
C VAL A 166 -2.61 -6.75 -15.30
N HIS A 167 -1.46 -6.56 -15.97
CA HIS A 167 -0.64 -7.68 -16.38
C HIS A 167 -0.29 -8.58 -15.16
N PRO A 168 -0.42 -9.91 -15.24
CA PRO A 168 -0.27 -10.79 -14.08
C PRO A 168 1.07 -10.70 -13.34
N ARG A 169 2.12 -10.29 -14.05
CA ARG A 169 3.49 -10.09 -13.53
C ARG A 169 3.85 -8.62 -13.27
N SER A 170 2.86 -7.73 -13.28
CA SER A 170 3.09 -6.32 -13.01
C SER A 170 3.42 -6.13 -11.52
N VAL A 171 4.48 -5.39 -11.23
CA VAL A 171 4.85 -4.96 -9.87
C VAL A 171 3.79 -4.03 -9.22
N LEU A 172 2.79 -3.59 -9.98
CA LEU A 172 1.70 -2.75 -9.51
C LEU A 172 0.45 -3.54 -9.11
N ARG A 173 0.37 -4.83 -9.48
CA ARG A 173 -0.86 -5.62 -9.41
C ARG A 173 -1.44 -5.68 -8.00
N TYR A 174 -0.59 -5.90 -7.00
CA TYR A 174 -1.03 -6.04 -5.61
C TYR A 174 -1.53 -4.72 -5.03
N LEU A 175 -0.90 -3.60 -5.37
CA LEU A 175 -1.40 -2.30 -4.94
C LEU A 175 -2.72 -1.93 -5.63
N VAL A 176 -2.87 -2.26 -6.92
CA VAL A 176 -4.16 -2.08 -7.60
C VAL A 176 -5.24 -2.92 -6.94
N ALA A 177 -4.96 -4.19 -6.61
CA ALA A 177 -5.92 -5.05 -5.91
C ALA A 177 -6.27 -4.52 -4.50
N ALA A 178 -5.29 -4.03 -3.74
CA ALA A 178 -5.50 -3.41 -2.45
C ALA A 178 -6.42 -2.18 -2.54
N MET A 179 -6.11 -1.23 -3.43
CA MET A 179 -6.92 -0.02 -3.61
C MET A 179 -8.33 -0.35 -4.13
N ALA A 180 -8.46 -1.32 -5.04
CA ALA A 180 -9.75 -1.77 -5.54
C ALA A 180 -10.62 -2.39 -4.43
N ALA A 181 -10.02 -3.17 -3.53
CA ALA A 181 -10.71 -3.74 -2.37
C ALA A 181 -11.20 -2.66 -1.40
N GLU A 182 -10.42 -1.60 -1.18
CA GLU A 182 -10.88 -0.48 -0.36
C GLU A 182 -12.02 0.28 -1.02
N VAL A 183 -11.96 0.54 -2.33
CA VAL A 183 -13.08 1.16 -3.07
C VAL A 183 -14.32 0.28 -2.99
N CYS A 184 -14.17 -1.04 -3.21
CA CYS A 184 -15.24 -2.03 -3.08
C CYS A 184 -15.91 -1.95 -1.71
N TRP A 185 -15.12 -1.98 -0.64
CA TRP A 185 -15.59 -1.91 0.74
C TRP A 185 -16.33 -0.63 1.06
N LEU A 186 -15.72 0.52 0.76
CA LEU A 186 -16.23 1.83 1.12
C LEU A 186 -17.47 2.22 0.31
N THR A 187 -17.63 1.69 -0.90
CA THR A 187 -18.79 1.95 -1.76
C THR A 187 -19.82 0.81 -1.79
N SER A 188 -19.59 -0.26 -1.00
CA SER A 188 -20.41 -1.48 -0.99
C SER A 188 -20.68 -2.03 -2.39
N ASP A 189 -19.63 -2.08 -3.24
CA ASP A 189 -19.74 -2.46 -4.64
C ASP A 189 -19.58 -3.98 -4.82
N GLU A 190 -20.71 -4.67 -4.99
CA GLU A 190 -20.77 -6.12 -5.19
C GLU A 190 -20.12 -6.58 -6.50
N VAL A 191 -20.11 -5.75 -7.55
CA VAL A 191 -19.48 -6.10 -8.83
C VAL A 191 -17.97 -6.16 -8.68
N LEU A 192 -17.39 -5.17 -7.98
CA LEU A 192 -15.98 -5.23 -7.61
C LEU A 192 -15.69 -6.45 -6.74
N ALA A 193 -16.56 -6.76 -5.76
CA ALA A 193 -16.36 -7.89 -4.87
C ALA A 193 -16.27 -9.23 -5.62
N GLU A 194 -17.17 -9.47 -6.58
CA GLU A 194 -17.19 -10.68 -7.41
C GLU A 194 -15.87 -10.88 -8.18
N HIS A 195 -15.29 -9.81 -8.72
CA HIS A 195 -14.03 -9.89 -9.47
C HIS A 195 -12.83 -10.03 -8.53
N LEU A 196 -12.84 -9.33 -7.40
CA LEU A 196 -11.70 -9.26 -6.50
C LEU A 196 -11.54 -10.51 -5.62
N VAL A 197 -12.61 -11.26 -5.34
CA VAL A 197 -12.49 -12.48 -4.52
C VAL A 197 -11.60 -13.51 -5.21
N VAL A 198 -11.73 -13.66 -6.53
CA VAL A 198 -10.88 -14.56 -7.34
C VAL A 198 -9.45 -14.02 -7.44
N GLU A 199 -9.30 -12.69 -7.56
CA GLU A 199 -8.00 -12.03 -7.65
C GLU A 199 -7.19 -12.15 -6.36
N LEU A 200 -7.82 -11.94 -5.19
CA LEU A 200 -7.13 -11.85 -3.89
C LEU A 200 -6.90 -13.21 -3.23
N ALA A 201 -7.78 -14.19 -3.44
CA ALA A 201 -7.65 -15.52 -2.84
C ALA A 201 -6.24 -16.15 -2.98
N PRO A 202 -5.60 -16.17 -4.15
CA PRO A 202 -4.27 -16.78 -4.30
C PRO A 202 -3.12 -15.95 -3.71
N ILE A 203 -3.31 -14.65 -3.48
CA ILE A 203 -2.25 -13.70 -3.09
C ILE A 203 -2.49 -13.06 -1.72
N SER A 204 -3.52 -13.46 -1.00
CA SER A 204 -3.92 -12.90 0.30
C SER A 204 -2.79 -12.88 1.34
N HIS A 205 -1.82 -13.80 1.25
CA HIS A 205 -0.67 -13.89 2.15
C HIS A 205 0.46 -12.88 1.83
N ARG A 206 0.40 -12.20 0.69
CA ARG A 206 1.44 -11.29 0.19
C ARG A 206 1.29 -9.88 0.79
N VAL A 207 2.37 -9.10 0.75
CA VAL A 207 2.34 -7.66 1.04
C VAL A 207 2.20 -6.89 -0.27
N ALA A 208 1.29 -5.92 -0.31
CA ALA A 208 1.13 -5.02 -1.44
C ALA A 208 2.22 -3.94 -1.38
N VAL A 209 3.34 -4.17 -2.08
CA VAL A 209 4.42 -3.20 -2.28
C VAL A 209 4.66 -2.99 -3.78
N THR A 210 4.99 -1.77 -4.19
CA THR A 210 5.32 -1.46 -5.58
C THR A 210 6.77 -1.04 -5.73
N GLY A 211 7.41 -1.52 -6.82
CA GLY A 211 8.68 -1.01 -7.35
C GLY A 211 9.69 -0.61 -6.28
N LEU A 212 10.35 0.53 -6.44
CA LEU A 212 11.33 1.11 -5.50
C LEU A 212 10.69 1.58 -4.16
N ALA A 213 9.91 0.72 -3.52
CA ALA A 213 9.16 1.06 -2.31
C ALA A 213 8.26 2.29 -2.49
N ALA A 214 7.77 2.49 -3.71
CA ALA A 214 7.03 3.68 -4.13
C ALA A 214 5.70 3.80 -3.40
N SER A 215 5.07 2.67 -3.07
CA SER A 215 3.86 2.63 -2.26
C SER A 215 3.75 1.26 -1.61
N CYS A 216 3.19 1.23 -0.40
CA CYS A 216 2.89 -0.02 0.29
C CYS A 216 1.53 0.10 0.99
N ALA A 217 0.72 -0.96 0.90
CA ALA A 217 -0.60 -1.06 1.55
C ALA A 217 -0.65 -2.13 2.65
N GLY A 218 0.50 -2.68 3.05
CA GLY A 218 0.58 -3.78 4.01
C GLY A 218 0.07 -5.11 3.43
N HIS A 219 -0.35 -6.01 4.30
CA HIS A 219 -0.79 -7.35 3.90
C HIS A 219 -2.11 -7.33 3.10
N LEU A 220 -2.17 -8.14 2.04
CA LEU A 220 -3.39 -8.30 1.23
C LEU A 220 -4.51 -9.05 1.96
N VAL A 221 -4.22 -9.72 3.08
CA VAL A 221 -5.23 -10.46 3.85
C VAL A 221 -6.36 -9.56 4.38
N ARG A 222 -6.04 -8.31 4.77
CA ARG A 222 -7.06 -7.33 5.12
C ARG A 222 -8.02 -7.11 3.95
N HIS A 223 -7.45 -6.79 2.78
CA HIS A 223 -8.16 -6.47 1.55
C HIS A 223 -9.05 -7.63 1.08
N HIS A 224 -8.58 -8.87 1.25
CA HIS A 224 -9.39 -10.05 0.97
C HIS A 224 -10.60 -10.17 1.93
N GLY A 225 -10.39 -9.93 3.24
CA GLY A 225 -11.48 -9.88 4.22
C GLY A 225 -12.52 -8.81 3.88
N LEU A 226 -12.09 -7.62 3.43
CA LEU A 226 -12.98 -6.56 2.97
C LEU A 226 -13.89 -7.01 1.83
N VAL A 227 -13.32 -7.69 0.84
CA VAL A 227 -14.05 -8.18 -0.33
C VAL A 227 -15.05 -9.28 0.05
N LEU A 228 -14.67 -10.22 0.93
CA LEU A 228 -15.60 -11.21 1.46
C LEU A 228 -16.78 -10.56 2.20
N ALA A 229 -16.51 -9.50 2.97
CA ALA A 229 -17.54 -8.79 3.70
C ALA A 229 -18.56 -8.11 2.78
N VAL A 230 -18.12 -7.54 1.65
CA VAL A 230 -19.04 -6.99 0.63
C VAL A 230 -19.81 -8.11 -0.07
N GLY A 231 -19.16 -9.25 -0.35
CA GLY A 231 -19.79 -10.43 -0.92
C GLY A 231 -20.76 -11.17 0.03
N GLY A 232 -20.86 -10.74 1.29
CA GLY A 232 -21.77 -11.31 2.29
C GLY A 232 -21.22 -12.49 3.09
N ASP A 233 -19.97 -12.92 2.85
CA ASP A 233 -19.30 -13.93 3.67
C ASP A 233 -18.67 -13.27 4.91
N LEU A 234 -19.54 -12.96 5.88
CA LEU A 234 -19.15 -12.24 7.09
C LEU A 234 -18.29 -13.08 8.04
N ASP A 235 -18.44 -14.41 8.02
CA ASP A 235 -17.61 -15.31 8.84
C ASP A 235 -16.18 -15.36 8.28
N GLY A 236 -16.02 -15.63 6.99
CA GLY A 236 -14.72 -15.60 6.34
C GLY A 236 -14.05 -14.23 6.43
N ALA A 237 -14.82 -13.16 6.30
CA ALA A 237 -14.30 -11.80 6.48
C ALA A 237 -13.77 -11.54 7.90
N ALA A 238 -14.51 -11.94 8.94
CA ALA A 238 -14.10 -11.76 10.32
C ALA A 238 -12.79 -12.52 10.62
N ASP A 239 -12.67 -13.76 10.16
CA ASP A 239 -11.47 -14.59 10.33
C ASP A 239 -10.25 -13.96 9.62
N LEU A 240 -10.40 -13.49 8.39
CA LEU A 240 -9.31 -12.86 7.65
C LEU A 240 -8.90 -11.51 8.25
N LEU A 241 -9.85 -10.71 8.74
CA LEU A 241 -9.54 -9.43 9.36
C LEU A 241 -8.86 -9.59 10.73
N GLU A 242 -9.22 -10.63 11.49
CA GLU A 242 -8.50 -11.00 12.71
C GLU A 242 -7.05 -11.41 12.39
N LEU A 243 -6.87 -12.27 11.39
CA LEU A 243 -5.54 -12.65 10.91
C LEU A 243 -4.76 -11.41 10.48
N ALA A 244 -5.38 -10.50 9.72
CA ALA A 244 -4.77 -9.26 9.25
C ALA A 244 -4.28 -8.37 10.39
N ALA A 245 -5.10 -8.17 11.43
CA ALA A 245 -4.71 -7.40 12.60
C ALA A 245 -3.55 -8.06 13.34
N SER A 246 -3.58 -9.39 13.50
CA SER A 246 -2.53 -10.13 14.21
C SER A 246 -1.18 -10.13 13.47
N THR A 247 -1.17 -10.29 12.14
CA THR A 247 0.06 -10.29 11.35
C THR A 247 0.62 -8.88 11.24
N ALA A 248 -0.23 -7.87 11.01
CA ALA A 248 0.20 -6.48 11.03
C ALA A 248 0.84 -6.09 12.37
N ALA A 249 0.26 -6.50 13.49
CA ALA A 249 0.85 -6.26 14.82
C ALA A 249 2.21 -6.94 14.98
N ALA A 250 2.34 -8.20 14.55
CA ALA A 250 3.58 -8.96 14.65
C ALA A 250 4.73 -8.33 13.84
N ASP A 251 4.40 -7.78 12.67
CA ASP A 251 5.37 -7.15 11.76
C ASP A 251 5.61 -5.66 12.06
N GLY A 252 4.85 -5.09 13.00
CA GLY A 252 4.91 -3.68 13.37
C GLY A 252 4.30 -2.76 12.32
N PHE A 253 3.33 -3.25 11.54
CA PHE A 253 2.58 -2.46 10.56
C PHE A 253 1.40 -1.76 11.23
N GLY A 254 1.69 -0.75 12.06
CA GLY A 254 0.72 -0.13 12.95
C GLY A 254 -0.51 0.45 12.25
N TRP A 255 -0.34 1.02 11.05
CA TRP A 255 -1.48 1.53 10.28
C TRP A 255 -2.40 0.40 9.79
N ALA A 256 -1.83 -0.68 9.26
CA ALA A 256 -2.60 -1.83 8.81
C ALA A 256 -3.33 -2.52 9.98
N GLU A 257 -2.69 -2.62 11.16
CA GLU A 257 -3.32 -3.15 12.37
C GLU A 257 -4.57 -2.33 12.76
N ALA A 258 -4.43 -1.01 12.84
CA ALA A 258 -5.53 -0.14 13.23
C ALA A 258 -6.72 -0.22 12.25
N GLN A 259 -6.45 -0.26 10.94
CA GLN A 259 -7.49 -0.40 9.92
C GLN A 259 -8.16 -1.78 9.99
N SER A 260 -7.39 -2.87 10.10
CA SER A 260 -7.94 -4.23 10.20
C SER A 260 -8.88 -4.41 11.40
N LEU A 261 -8.53 -3.84 12.55
CA LEU A 261 -9.40 -3.85 13.74
C LEU A 261 -10.69 -3.05 13.51
N ALA A 262 -10.57 -1.83 12.96
CA ALA A 262 -11.74 -1.00 12.65
C ALA A 262 -12.69 -1.67 11.65
N ASP A 263 -12.13 -2.34 10.63
CA ASP A 263 -12.90 -3.08 9.63
C ASP A 263 -13.55 -4.32 10.23
N ARG A 264 -12.83 -5.09 11.07
CA ARG A 264 -13.38 -6.26 11.77
C ARG A 264 -14.54 -5.87 12.68
N ALA A 265 -14.43 -4.77 13.41
CA ALA A 265 -15.52 -4.26 14.23
C ALA A 265 -16.79 -3.96 13.42
N VAL A 266 -16.65 -3.42 12.20
CA VAL A 266 -17.78 -3.22 11.28
C VAL A 266 -18.37 -4.55 10.85
N VAL A 267 -17.54 -5.52 10.47
CA VAL A 267 -18.00 -6.87 10.04
C VAL A 267 -18.72 -7.60 11.16
N LEU A 268 -18.17 -7.61 12.38
CA LEU A 268 -18.77 -8.25 13.55
C LEU A 268 -20.15 -7.65 13.88
N ARG A 269 -20.29 -6.31 13.80
CA ARG A 269 -21.60 -5.66 13.95
C ARG A 269 -22.61 -6.10 12.89
N ARG A 270 -22.17 -6.25 11.63
CA ARG A 270 -23.03 -6.73 10.53
C ARG A 270 -23.42 -8.20 10.72
N ARG A 271 -22.51 -9.03 11.23
CA ARG A 271 -22.74 -10.46 11.46
C ARG A 271 -23.72 -10.70 12.61
N GLY A 272 -23.57 -9.99 13.72
CA GLY A 272 -24.52 -10.03 14.85
C GLY A 272 -24.57 -11.38 15.59
N GLY A 273 -23.48 -12.14 15.56
CA GLY A 273 -23.31 -13.40 16.29
C GLY A 273 -23.16 -13.21 17.81
N LEU A 274 -23.11 -14.32 18.53
CA LEU A 274 -22.89 -14.31 19.98
C LEU A 274 -21.43 -13.87 20.28
N GLY A 275 -21.27 -12.79 21.04
CA GLY A 275 -19.95 -12.22 21.37
C GLY A 275 -19.52 -11.07 20.46
N ASP A 276 -20.06 -10.99 19.23
CA ASP A 276 -19.68 -9.98 18.23
C ASP A 276 -19.79 -8.54 18.73
N ALA A 277 -20.78 -8.22 19.55
CA ALA A 277 -20.95 -6.88 20.08
C ALA A 277 -19.83 -6.49 21.07
N GLU A 278 -19.34 -7.45 21.86
CA GLU A 278 -18.23 -7.24 22.80
C GLU A 278 -16.91 -7.16 22.06
N ASP A 279 -16.67 -8.11 21.13
CA ASP A 279 -15.47 -8.15 20.31
C ASP A 279 -15.34 -6.91 19.41
N ALA A 280 -16.44 -6.46 18.79
CA ALA A 280 -16.44 -5.24 17.98
C ALA A 280 -16.11 -3.99 18.80
N ALA A 281 -16.59 -3.92 20.04
CA ALA A 281 -16.27 -2.79 20.94
C ALA A 281 -14.80 -2.80 21.36
N ALA A 282 -14.24 -3.99 21.64
CA ALA A 282 -12.82 -4.15 21.96
C ALA A 282 -11.92 -3.79 20.78
N ASP A 283 -12.29 -4.20 19.57
CA ASP A 283 -11.59 -3.88 18.33
C ASP A 283 -11.62 -2.37 18.04
N ASP A 284 -12.78 -1.71 18.16
CA ASP A 284 -12.90 -0.27 17.98
C ASP A 284 -12.04 0.50 19.00
N GLU A 285 -12.08 0.12 20.28
CA GLU A 285 -11.28 0.78 21.31
C GLU A 285 -9.78 0.64 21.01
N ARG A 286 -9.33 -0.53 20.56
CA ARG A 286 -7.93 -0.75 20.18
C ARG A 286 -7.54 0.02 18.93
N ALA A 287 -8.39 0.00 17.90
CA ALA A 287 -8.18 0.73 16.66
C ALA A 287 -8.05 2.24 16.92
N GLU A 288 -8.96 2.83 17.71
CA GLU A 288 -8.96 4.26 18.04
C GLU A 288 -7.73 4.65 18.86
N ARG A 289 -7.30 3.83 19.82
CA ARG A 289 -6.06 4.08 20.58
C ARG A 289 -4.83 4.08 19.68
N LEU A 290 -4.71 3.11 18.76
CA LEU A 290 -3.60 3.04 17.82
C LEU A 290 -3.62 4.23 16.85
N ALA A 291 -4.79 4.53 16.29
CA ALA A 291 -4.97 5.65 15.38
C ALA A 291 -4.61 6.99 16.04
N ALA A 292 -5.06 7.23 17.27
CA ALA A 292 -4.70 8.43 18.03
C ALA A 292 -3.21 8.51 18.34
N ALA A 293 -2.57 7.39 18.68
CA ALA A 293 -1.13 7.34 18.96
C ALA A 293 -0.27 7.60 17.73
N LEU A 294 -0.73 7.18 16.55
CA LEU A 294 -0.03 7.29 15.28
C LEU A 294 -0.48 8.49 14.42
N GLY A 295 -1.52 9.23 14.84
CA GLY A 295 -2.09 10.34 14.07
C GLY A 295 -2.77 9.90 12.78
N LEU A 296 -3.42 8.73 12.80
CA LEU A 296 -4.10 8.14 11.65
C LEU A 296 -5.59 8.49 11.66
N GLU A 297 -6.17 8.61 10.46
CA GLU A 297 -7.61 8.65 10.26
C GLU A 297 -8.14 7.25 9.91
N LEU A 298 -9.10 6.76 10.70
CA LEU A 298 -9.79 5.51 10.40
C LEU A 298 -10.95 5.77 9.45
N VAL A 299 -10.96 5.08 8.31
CA VAL A 299 -12.02 5.23 7.30
C VAL A 299 -12.90 3.99 7.36
N ARG A 300 -14.20 4.18 7.56
CA ARG A 300 -15.20 3.10 7.63
C ARG A 300 -16.27 3.33 6.55
N PRO A 301 -16.90 2.27 6.02
CA PRO A 301 -18.04 2.44 5.14
C PRO A 301 -19.18 3.10 5.91
N ALA A 302 -20.03 3.85 5.21
CA ALA A 302 -21.26 4.35 5.81
C ALA A 302 -22.10 3.18 6.36
N PRO A 303 -22.85 3.39 7.46
CA PRO A 303 -23.80 2.38 7.91
C PRO A 303 -24.77 2.07 6.77
N SER A 304 -24.96 0.79 6.45
CA SER A 304 -25.96 0.36 5.48
C SER A 304 -27.32 0.92 5.91
N ALA A 305 -27.98 1.67 5.02
CA ALA A 305 -29.35 2.12 5.28
C ALA A 305 -30.25 0.88 5.40
N SER A 306 -30.78 0.66 6.60
CA SER A 306 -31.75 -0.39 6.95
C SER A 306 -33.06 -0.23 6.21
#